data_AF-A0A0G9K735-F1
#
_entry.id   AF-A0A0G9K735-F1
#
_cell.length_a   1.000
_cell.length_b   1.000
_cell.length_c   1.000
_cell.angle_alpha   90.00
_cell.angle_beta   90.00
_cell.angle_gamma   90.00
#
_symmetry.space_group_name_H-M   'P 1'
#
loop_
_entity.id
_entity.type
_entity.pdbx_description
1 polymer ?
#
loop_
_entity_poly.entity_id
_entity_poly.type
_entity_poly.pdbx_seq_one_letter_code
_entity_poly.pdbx_strand_id
1 'polypeptide(L)'
;GEAGKGFAVVAQEVRNLASRSAEAAKEIKNIVEIATSKANEGKAIANEMINGYTILNSKINETINLIEDVSRGSKEEEKGILQINDTINALDKATQSNASSAIDISRLASEVSNLSKNLLKIADRAKFNKINQKEIEDIDLVFTVSKLKNDHIKFKLLNLSKIATTKTAWSVTKPTECDLGKWLIEQERNAKHFTKTQNWKDLKTNHEIVHSSIQEYINEECKDSSNNEVLNSLAHKMDNAIFEVFKGLDQLKKDNLFEAKVEKNTLEITQNTTNEKTSKNDEWESF
;
A
#
# COMPACT_ATOMS: atom_id res chain seq x y z
N GLY A 1 -68.10 126.05 47.03
CA GLY A 1 -69.52 126.35 47.29
C GLY A 1 -70.41 125.41 46.52
N GLU A 2 -71.74 125.51 46.68
CA GLU A 2 -72.71 124.56 46.12
C GLU A 2 -72.63 124.36 44.59
N ALA A 3 -72.15 125.36 43.84
CA ALA A 3 -71.95 125.28 42.40
C ALA A 3 -70.87 124.25 41.95
N GLY A 4 -70.00 123.76 42.84
CA GLY A 4 -68.90 122.84 42.50
C GLY A 4 -69.19 121.34 42.65
N LYS A 5 -70.39 120.96 43.14
CA LYS A 5 -70.73 119.56 43.46
C LYS A 5 -70.67 118.63 42.23
N GLY A 6 -71.09 119.10 41.05
CA GLY A 6 -71.03 118.34 39.79
C GLY A 6 -69.59 118.13 39.28
N PHE A 7 -68.75 119.18 39.33
CA PHE A 7 -67.33 119.05 38.97
C PHE A 7 -66.57 118.12 39.91
N ALA A 8 -66.92 118.09 41.19
CA ALA A 8 -66.33 117.16 42.16
C ALA A 8 -66.64 115.70 41.83
N VAL A 9 -67.87 115.39 41.38
CA VAL A 9 -68.26 114.04 40.94
C VAL A 9 -67.51 113.63 39.66
N VAL A 10 -67.45 114.51 38.66
CA VAL A 10 -66.69 114.24 37.43
C VAL A 10 -65.20 114.04 37.72
N ALA A 11 -64.61 114.87 38.58
CA ALA A 11 -63.21 114.71 38.99
C ALA A 11 -62.97 113.38 39.72
N GLN A 12 -63.90 112.95 40.58
CA GLN A 12 -63.81 111.66 41.26
C GLN A 12 -63.92 110.48 40.28
N GLU A 13 -64.80 110.57 39.28
CA GLU A 13 -64.99 109.52 38.27
C GLU A 13 -63.79 109.43 37.31
N VAL A 14 -63.22 110.56 36.90
CA VAL A 14 -61.95 110.61 36.14
C VAL A 14 -60.80 110.01 36.96
N ARG A 15 -60.74 110.28 38.27
CA ARG A 15 -59.72 109.68 39.17
C ARG A 15 -59.90 108.17 39.28
N ASN A 16 -61.13 107.70 39.36
CA ASN A 16 -61.46 106.28 39.44
C ASN A 16 -61.10 105.55 38.12
N LEU A 17 -61.44 106.14 36.97
CA LEU A 17 -61.06 105.62 35.64
C LEU A 17 -59.54 105.61 35.44
N ALA A 18 -58.85 106.67 35.87
CA ALA A 18 -57.40 106.73 35.83
C ALA A 18 -56.76 105.66 36.75
N SER A 19 -57.31 105.45 37.95
CA SER A 19 -56.86 104.38 38.86
C SER A 19 -57.03 103.00 38.25
N ARG A 20 -58.21 102.71 37.68
CA ARG A 20 -58.47 101.45 36.96
C ARG A 20 -57.57 101.26 35.75
N SER A 21 -57.31 102.33 34.99
CA SER A 21 -56.40 102.29 33.85
C SER A 21 -54.97 102.03 34.27
N ALA A 22 -54.52 102.62 35.39
CA ALA A 22 -53.19 102.39 35.95
C ALA A 22 -53.03 100.95 36.47
N GLU A 23 -54.07 100.39 37.09
CA GLU A 23 -54.08 99.00 37.55
C GLU A 23 -54.03 98.00 36.37
N ALA A 24 -54.86 98.21 35.34
CA ALA A 24 -54.82 97.39 34.12
C ALA A 24 -53.48 97.51 33.39
N ALA A 25 -52.89 98.71 33.31
CA ALA A 25 -51.55 98.89 32.72
C ALA A 25 -50.47 98.15 33.52
N LYS A 26 -50.60 98.08 34.86
CA LYS A 26 -49.69 97.31 35.72
C LYS A 26 -49.83 95.80 35.52
N GLU A 27 -51.05 95.29 35.37
CA GLU A 27 -51.28 93.88 35.02
C GLU A 27 -50.73 93.53 33.64
N ILE A 28 -50.97 94.36 32.62
CA ILE A 28 -50.41 94.16 31.27
C ILE A 28 -48.88 94.13 31.34
N LYS A 29 -48.26 95.07 32.06
CA LYS A 29 -46.81 95.10 32.27
C LYS A 29 -46.31 93.79 32.88
N ASN A 30 -46.97 93.29 33.92
CA ASN A 30 -46.60 92.03 34.57
C ASN A 30 -46.73 90.83 33.61
N ILE A 31 -47.81 90.74 32.84
CA ILE A 31 -47.99 89.67 31.83
C ILE A 31 -46.89 89.74 30.77
N VAL A 32 -46.55 90.94 30.28
CA VAL A 32 -45.49 91.13 29.29
C VAL A 32 -44.12 90.74 29.86
N GLU A 33 -43.83 91.10 31.11
CA GLU A 33 -42.59 90.69 31.80
C GLU A 33 -42.49 89.17 31.93
N ILE A 34 -43.59 88.50 32.34
CA ILE A 34 -43.66 87.04 32.43
C ILE A 34 -43.51 86.39 31.05
N ALA A 35 -44.23 86.88 30.04
CA ALA A 35 -44.16 86.35 28.67
C ALA A 35 -42.76 86.50 28.07
N THR A 36 -42.10 87.63 28.32
CA THR A 36 -40.72 87.88 27.89
C THR A 36 -39.75 86.93 28.60
N SER A 37 -39.92 86.72 29.91
CA SER A 37 -39.13 85.74 30.67
C SER A 37 -39.29 84.33 30.10
N LYS A 38 -40.53 83.89 29.86
CA LYS A 38 -40.81 82.57 29.27
C LYS A 38 -40.29 82.41 27.85
N ALA A 39 -40.33 83.46 27.03
CA ALA A 39 -39.73 83.44 25.70
C ALA A 39 -38.19 83.28 25.77
N ASN A 40 -37.54 83.93 26.75
CA ASN A 40 -36.11 83.78 26.97
C ASN A 40 -35.73 82.39 27.49
N GLU A 41 -36.52 81.81 28.41
CA GLU A 41 -36.36 80.41 28.84
C GLU A 41 -36.50 79.46 27.63
N GLY A 42 -37.54 79.64 26.80
CA GLY A 42 -37.75 78.84 25.60
C GLY A 42 -36.59 78.96 24.60
N LYS A 43 -36.04 80.16 24.42
CA LYS A 43 -34.85 80.39 23.60
C LYS A 43 -33.63 79.65 24.15
N ALA A 44 -33.42 79.64 25.47
CA ALA A 44 -32.30 78.92 26.09
C ALA A 44 -32.41 77.40 25.86
N ILE A 45 -33.60 76.83 26.07
CA ILE A 45 -33.87 75.41 25.82
C ILE A 45 -33.64 75.05 24.34
N ALA A 46 -34.13 75.89 23.41
CA ALA A 46 -33.92 75.67 21.99
C ALA A 46 -32.43 75.68 21.61
N ASN A 47 -31.63 76.57 22.21
CA ASN A 47 -30.18 76.60 22.01
C ASN A 47 -29.49 75.33 22.55
N GLU A 48 -29.91 74.83 23.70
CA GLU A 48 -29.39 73.57 24.27
C GLU A 48 -29.74 72.38 23.37
N MET A 49 -30.97 72.34 22.84
CA MET A 49 -31.40 71.33 21.87
C MET A 49 -30.54 71.34 20.60
N ILE A 50 -30.19 72.51 20.06
CA ILE A 50 -29.29 72.64 18.90
C ILE A 50 -27.91 72.05 19.20
N ASN A 51 -27.36 72.31 20.39
CA ASN A 51 -26.09 71.70 20.81
C ASN A 51 -26.22 70.18 20.93
N GLY A 52 -27.31 69.69 21.52
CA GLY A 52 -27.62 68.26 21.62
C GLY A 52 -27.68 67.57 20.26
N TYR A 53 -28.34 68.18 19.27
CA TYR A 53 -28.38 67.66 17.90
C TYR A 53 -27.02 67.66 17.22
N THR A 54 -26.18 68.65 17.49
CA THR A 54 -24.81 68.71 16.95
C THR A 54 -23.99 67.53 17.47
N ILE A 55 -24.09 67.23 18.77
CA ILE A 55 -23.42 66.08 19.39
C ILE A 55 -24.00 64.76 18.82
N LEU A 56 -25.32 64.65 18.72
CA LEU A 56 -25.98 63.46 18.16
C LEU A 56 -25.52 63.19 16.72
N ASN A 57 -25.45 64.23 15.89
CA ASN A 57 -24.98 64.10 14.51
C ASN A 57 -23.51 63.63 14.46
N SER A 58 -22.67 64.12 15.36
CA SER A 58 -21.30 63.63 15.51
C SER A 58 -21.26 62.14 15.84
N LYS A 59 -22.10 61.67 16.78
CA LYS A 59 -22.18 60.25 17.16
C LYS A 59 -22.73 59.35 16.06
N ILE A 60 -23.66 59.85 15.26
CA ILE A 60 -24.14 59.15 14.06
C ILE A 60 -22.98 58.96 13.07
N ASN A 61 -22.19 60.00 12.80
CA ASN A 61 -21.02 59.90 11.92
C ASN A 61 -19.95 58.93 12.46
N GLU A 62 -19.66 58.96 13.77
CA GLU A 62 -18.77 57.97 14.40
C GLU A 62 -19.30 56.53 14.19
N THR A 63 -20.61 56.32 14.33
CA THR A 63 -21.23 55.00 14.14
C THR A 63 -21.15 54.55 12.68
N ILE A 64 -21.35 55.46 11.72
CA ILE A 64 -21.20 55.16 10.28
C ILE A 64 -19.79 54.69 9.98
N ASN A 65 -18.77 55.39 10.51
CA ASN A 65 -17.37 55.00 10.31
C ASN A 65 -17.07 53.60 10.90
N LEU A 66 -17.59 53.30 12.09
CA LEU A 66 -17.46 51.97 12.70
C LEU A 66 -18.09 50.87 11.83
N ILE A 67 -19.27 51.12 11.26
CA ILE A 67 -19.93 50.17 10.35
C ILE A 67 -19.08 49.96 9.10
N GLU A 68 -18.47 51.02 8.57
CA GLU A 68 -17.59 50.95 7.40
C GLU A 68 -16.34 50.10 7.68
N ASP A 69 -15.74 50.27 8.88
CA ASP A 69 -14.62 49.47 9.34
C ASP A 69 -14.98 48.00 9.54
N VAL A 70 -16.14 47.71 10.15
CA VAL A 70 -16.65 46.34 10.28
C VAL A 70 -16.88 45.72 8.91
N SER A 71 -17.49 46.44 7.97
CA SER A 71 -17.72 45.94 6.60
C SER A 71 -16.40 45.62 5.89
N ARG A 72 -15.38 46.46 6.08
CA ARG A 72 -14.03 46.24 5.53
C ARG A 72 -13.38 45.00 6.15
N GLY A 73 -13.43 44.88 7.48
CA GLY A 73 -12.92 43.71 8.20
C GLY A 73 -13.59 42.42 7.77
N SER A 74 -14.92 42.41 7.65
CA SER A 74 -15.66 41.22 7.19
C SER A 74 -15.29 40.79 5.77
N LYS A 75 -15.01 41.74 4.86
CA LYS A 75 -14.51 41.41 3.50
C LYS A 75 -13.09 40.84 3.52
N GLU A 76 -12.26 41.23 4.48
CA GLU A 76 -10.92 40.68 4.65
C GLU A 76 -10.98 39.28 5.28
N GLU A 77 -11.83 39.07 6.27
CA GLU A 77 -12.12 37.76 6.85
C GLU A 77 -12.67 36.79 5.79
N GLU A 78 -13.59 37.23 4.93
CA GLU A 78 -14.11 36.43 3.81
C GLU A 78 -12.96 35.95 2.91
N LYS A 79 -12.05 36.84 2.52
CA LYS A 79 -10.85 36.49 1.74
C LYS A 79 -9.94 35.51 2.49
N GLY A 80 -9.76 35.71 3.79
CA GLY A 80 -8.98 34.81 4.64
C GLY A 80 -9.59 33.41 4.69
N ILE A 81 -10.91 33.30 4.82
CA ILE A 81 -11.63 32.02 4.81
C ILE A 81 -11.46 31.29 3.48
N LEU A 82 -11.50 32.00 2.34
CA LEU A 82 -11.23 31.40 1.02
C LEU A 82 -9.81 30.81 0.96
N GLN A 83 -8.80 31.52 1.44
CA GLN A 83 -7.42 31.02 1.50
C GLN A 83 -7.26 29.82 2.44
N ILE A 84 -7.95 29.83 3.58
CA ILE A 84 -7.99 28.69 4.50
C ILE A 84 -8.61 27.48 3.81
N ASN A 85 -9.71 27.67 3.05
CA ASN A 85 -10.36 26.59 2.31
C ASN A 85 -9.41 25.95 1.29
N ASP A 86 -8.71 26.78 0.50
CA ASP A 86 -7.72 26.30 -0.47
C ASP A 86 -6.60 25.50 0.21
N THR A 87 -6.13 25.98 1.36
CA THR A 87 -5.09 25.30 2.15
C THR A 87 -5.58 23.97 2.72
N ILE A 88 -6.82 23.90 3.20
CA ILE A 88 -7.45 22.66 3.67
C ILE A 88 -7.58 21.65 2.53
N ASN A 89 -7.99 22.09 1.34
CA ASN A 89 -8.07 21.23 0.16
C ASN A 89 -6.68 20.69 -0.25
N ALA A 90 -5.64 21.51 -0.14
CA ALA A 90 -4.27 21.08 -0.39
C ALA A 90 -3.77 20.07 0.66
N LEU A 91 -4.08 20.30 1.95
CA LEU A 91 -3.77 19.37 3.05
C LEU A 91 -4.50 18.04 2.89
N ASP A 92 -5.76 18.04 2.46
CA ASP A 92 -6.52 16.82 2.19
C ASP A 92 -5.87 16.00 1.05
N LYS A 93 -5.52 16.65 -0.07
CA LYS A 93 -4.77 15.99 -1.15
C LYS A 93 -3.44 15.40 -0.69
N ALA A 94 -2.68 16.14 0.11
CA ALA A 94 -1.42 15.65 0.67
C ALA A 94 -1.64 14.46 1.61
N THR A 95 -2.69 14.50 2.43
CA THR A 95 -3.06 13.42 3.35
C THR A 95 -3.46 12.16 2.59
N GLN A 96 -4.25 12.29 1.53
CA GLN A 96 -4.61 11.16 0.66
C GLN A 96 -3.40 10.59 -0.08
N SER A 97 -2.50 11.44 -0.57
CA SER A 97 -1.24 11.01 -1.17
C SER A 97 -0.38 10.21 -0.18
N ASN A 98 -0.27 10.68 1.07
CA ASN A 98 0.46 9.97 2.12
C ASN A 98 -0.18 8.61 2.44
N ALA A 99 -1.51 8.53 2.49
CA ALA A 99 -2.23 7.28 2.69
C ALA A 99 -1.97 6.29 1.53
N SER A 100 -1.99 6.77 0.28
CA SER A 100 -1.66 5.97 -0.90
C SER A 100 -0.22 5.45 -0.84
N SER A 101 0.74 6.33 -0.51
CA SER A 101 2.14 5.93 -0.36
C SER A 101 2.33 4.89 0.76
N ALA A 102 1.60 5.00 1.86
CA ALA A 102 1.64 4.00 2.92
C ALA A 102 1.13 2.62 2.47
N ILE A 103 0.08 2.58 1.63
CA ILE A 103 -0.40 1.34 1.01
C ILE A 103 0.67 0.73 0.10
N ASP A 104 1.31 1.55 -0.75
CA ASP A 104 2.39 1.08 -1.62
C ASP A 104 3.59 0.54 -0.82
N ILE A 105 4.00 1.22 0.26
CA ILE A 105 5.06 0.76 1.14
C ILE A 105 4.70 -0.58 1.79
N SER A 106 3.46 -0.73 2.26
CA SER A 106 2.97 -1.99 2.84
C SER A 106 3.04 -3.14 1.82
N ARG A 107 2.62 -2.89 0.58
CA ARG A 107 2.73 -3.86 -0.52
C ARG A 107 4.18 -4.23 -0.79
N LEU A 108 5.07 -3.25 -0.91
CA LEU A 108 6.50 -3.48 -1.12
C LEU A 108 7.14 -4.28 0.03
N ALA A 109 6.78 -3.98 1.27
CA ALA A 109 7.26 -4.73 2.44
C ALA A 109 6.81 -6.21 2.40
N SER A 110 5.58 -6.48 1.95
CA SER A 110 5.08 -7.84 1.73
C SER A 110 5.86 -8.57 0.63
N GLU A 111 6.13 -7.90 -0.49
CA GLU A 111 6.93 -8.45 -1.59
C GLU A 111 8.36 -8.80 -1.12
N VAL A 112 9.01 -7.89 -0.38
CA VAL A 112 10.34 -8.12 0.20
C VAL A 112 10.33 -9.28 1.21
N SER A 113 9.28 -9.38 2.04
CA SER A 113 9.12 -10.51 2.97
C SER A 113 9.03 -11.85 2.23
N ASN A 114 8.26 -11.90 1.14
CA ASN A 114 8.13 -13.09 0.31
C ASN A 114 9.44 -13.46 -0.39
N LEU A 115 10.16 -12.47 -0.92
CA LEU A 115 11.49 -12.67 -1.50
C LEU A 115 12.46 -13.26 -0.47
N SER A 116 12.49 -12.70 0.74
CA SER A 116 13.33 -13.20 1.85
C SER A 116 12.99 -14.67 2.21
N LYS A 117 11.69 -15.00 2.33
CA LYS A 117 11.25 -16.40 2.55
C LYS A 117 11.72 -17.33 1.43
N ASN A 118 11.69 -16.88 0.18
CA ASN A 118 12.17 -17.67 -0.95
C ASN A 118 13.69 -17.87 -0.90
N LEU A 119 14.46 -16.83 -0.58
CA LEU A 119 15.90 -16.92 -0.41
C LEU A 119 16.30 -17.88 0.72
N LEU A 120 15.59 -17.84 1.86
CA LEU A 120 15.81 -18.80 2.95
C LEU A 120 15.55 -20.25 2.50
N LYS A 121 14.46 -20.50 1.75
CA LYS A 121 14.20 -21.83 1.17
C LYS A 121 15.32 -22.29 0.22
N ILE A 122 15.89 -21.38 -0.57
CA ILE A 122 17.02 -21.68 -1.46
C ILE A 122 18.27 -22.02 -0.63
N ALA A 123 18.58 -21.22 0.38
CA ALA A 123 19.73 -21.43 1.25
C ALA A 123 19.63 -22.74 2.05
N ASP A 124 18.43 -23.09 2.56
CA ASP A 124 18.19 -24.35 3.25
C ASP A 124 18.38 -25.56 2.33
N ARG A 125 17.90 -25.47 1.07
CA ARG A 125 18.17 -26.49 0.05
C ARG A 125 19.67 -26.62 -0.27
N ALA A 126 20.37 -25.49 -0.36
CA ALA A 126 21.82 -25.48 -0.57
C ALA A 126 22.58 -26.10 0.62
N LYS A 127 22.15 -25.84 1.87
CA LYS A 127 22.72 -26.46 3.08
C LYS A 127 22.41 -27.96 3.22
N PHE A 128 21.24 -28.40 2.77
CA PHE A 128 20.90 -29.84 2.68
C PHE A 128 21.86 -30.59 1.74
N ASN A 129 22.57 -29.86 0.88
CA ASN A 129 23.60 -30.36 -0.01
C ASN A 129 25.02 -30.25 0.56
N LYS A 130 25.20 -30.42 1.88
CA LYS A 130 26.50 -30.83 2.47
C LYS A 130 26.84 -32.31 2.17
N ILE A 131 26.32 -32.83 1.07
CA ILE A 131 26.67 -34.12 0.50
C ILE A 131 27.88 -33.86 -0.41
N ASN A 132 29.04 -34.36 0.00
CA ASN A 132 30.30 -34.48 -0.72
C ASN A 132 30.62 -33.37 -1.74
N GLN A 133 31.60 -32.51 -1.41
CA GLN A 133 32.26 -31.56 -2.31
C GLN A 133 32.74 -32.14 -3.66
N LYS A 134 32.72 -33.47 -3.85
CA LYS A 134 33.02 -34.17 -5.10
C LYS A 134 31.82 -34.35 -6.04
N GLU A 135 30.63 -33.84 -5.71
CA GLU A 135 29.40 -33.99 -6.51
C GLU A 135 28.90 -32.68 -7.17
N ILE A 136 29.62 -31.56 -7.01
CA ILE A 136 29.19 -30.20 -7.38
C ILE A 136 30.14 -29.58 -8.43
N GLU A 137 30.33 -30.21 -9.59
CA GLU A 137 30.91 -29.48 -10.74
C GLU A 137 29.84 -29.13 -11.80
N ASP A 138 28.68 -29.82 -11.80
CA ASP A 138 27.54 -29.54 -12.67
C ASP A 138 26.31 -29.11 -11.85
N ILE A 139 26.17 -27.80 -11.67
CA ILE A 139 25.11 -27.18 -10.85
C ILE A 139 23.73 -27.48 -11.43
N ASP A 140 23.59 -27.45 -12.75
CA ASP A 140 22.32 -27.69 -13.44
C ASP A 140 21.86 -29.14 -13.28
N LEU A 141 22.79 -30.09 -13.36
CA LEU A 141 22.50 -31.51 -13.11
C LEU A 141 22.08 -31.76 -11.67
N VAL A 142 22.70 -31.10 -10.68
CA VAL A 142 22.33 -31.21 -9.26
C VAL A 142 20.90 -30.73 -9.01
N PHE A 143 20.51 -29.59 -9.60
CA PHE A 143 19.13 -29.10 -9.50
C PHE A 143 18.14 -30.01 -10.21
N THR A 144 18.50 -30.50 -11.40
CA THR A 144 17.68 -31.42 -12.18
C THR A 144 17.42 -32.72 -11.42
N VAL A 145 18.46 -33.37 -10.91
CA VAL A 145 18.35 -34.58 -10.09
C VAL A 145 17.45 -34.35 -8.87
N SER A 146 17.62 -33.22 -8.19
CA SER A 146 16.83 -32.88 -7.00
C SER A 146 15.34 -32.68 -7.33
N LYS A 147 15.04 -32.04 -8.47
CA LYS A 147 13.67 -31.90 -9.00
C LYS A 147 13.07 -33.27 -9.29
N LEU A 148 13.77 -34.12 -10.04
CA LEU A 148 13.29 -35.44 -10.46
C LEU A 148 12.99 -36.36 -9.27
N LYS A 149 13.83 -36.32 -8.22
CA LYS A 149 13.57 -37.03 -6.95
C LYS A 149 12.29 -36.54 -6.26
N ASN A 150 12.10 -35.21 -6.20
CA ASN A 150 10.91 -34.63 -5.59
C ASN A 150 9.64 -35.00 -6.36
N ASP A 151 9.70 -35.03 -7.68
CA ASP A 151 8.56 -35.41 -8.53
C ASP A 151 8.15 -36.88 -8.33
N HIS A 152 9.11 -37.77 -8.03
CA HIS A 152 8.81 -39.17 -7.67
C HIS A 152 8.13 -39.31 -6.30
N ILE A 153 8.53 -38.49 -5.31
CA ILE A 153 7.83 -38.41 -4.02
C ILE A 153 6.39 -37.93 -4.23
N LYS A 154 6.20 -36.86 -5.01
CA LYS A 154 4.86 -36.36 -5.34
C LYS A 154 4.04 -37.41 -6.07
N PHE A 155 4.63 -38.12 -7.03
CA PHE A 155 3.95 -39.18 -7.76
C PHE A 155 3.40 -40.28 -6.83
N LYS A 156 4.21 -40.75 -5.87
CA LYS A 156 3.75 -41.68 -4.82
C LYS A 156 2.60 -41.06 -4.01
N LEU A 157 2.81 -39.87 -3.44
CA LEU A 157 1.84 -39.24 -2.53
C LEU A 157 0.49 -38.96 -3.21
N LEU A 158 0.50 -38.52 -4.47
CA LEU A 158 -0.72 -38.25 -5.23
C LEU A 158 -1.51 -39.52 -5.54
N ASN A 159 -0.83 -40.62 -5.84
CA ASN A 159 -1.52 -41.89 -6.08
C ASN A 159 -2.07 -42.47 -4.77
N LEU A 160 -1.30 -42.45 -3.68
CA LEU A 160 -1.77 -42.94 -2.38
C LEU A 160 -2.91 -42.07 -1.80
N SER A 161 -2.87 -40.75 -1.97
CA SER A 161 -3.98 -39.88 -1.53
C SER A 161 -5.25 -40.12 -2.33
N LYS A 162 -5.11 -40.39 -3.64
CA LYS A 162 -6.25 -40.73 -4.50
C LYS A 162 -6.89 -42.05 -4.09
N ILE A 163 -6.12 -43.05 -3.66
CA ILE A 163 -6.65 -44.34 -3.15
C ILE A 163 -7.65 -44.10 -2.00
N ALA A 164 -7.34 -43.19 -1.08
CA ALA A 164 -8.24 -42.88 0.04
C ALA A 164 -9.61 -42.32 -0.38
N THR A 165 -9.76 -41.89 -1.65
CA THR A 165 -10.96 -41.22 -2.17
C THR A 165 -11.74 -42.03 -3.20
N THR A 166 -11.18 -43.11 -3.74
CA THR A 166 -11.81 -43.92 -4.80
C THR A 166 -11.60 -45.42 -4.58
N LYS A 167 -12.65 -46.20 -4.82
CA LYS A 167 -12.61 -47.67 -4.76
C LYS A 167 -12.33 -48.36 -6.11
N THR A 168 -12.28 -47.61 -7.20
CA THR A 168 -11.99 -48.18 -8.53
C THR A 168 -10.52 -47.96 -8.90
N ALA A 169 -9.85 -49.00 -9.38
CA ALA A 169 -8.47 -48.93 -9.87
C ALA A 169 -8.35 -48.01 -11.11
N TRP A 170 -7.22 -47.31 -11.23
CA TRP A 170 -6.87 -46.50 -12.41
C TRP A 170 -5.45 -46.83 -12.88
N SER A 171 -5.14 -46.45 -14.12
CA SER A 171 -3.77 -46.52 -14.63
C SER A 171 -2.96 -45.32 -14.14
N VAL A 172 -1.82 -45.58 -13.52
CA VAL A 172 -0.85 -44.53 -13.19
C VAL A 172 -0.17 -44.00 -14.45
N THR A 173 0.44 -42.81 -14.35
CA THR A 173 1.27 -42.23 -15.42
C THR A 173 2.31 -43.25 -15.87
N LYS A 174 2.53 -43.40 -17.18
CA LYS A 174 3.54 -44.33 -17.69
C LYS A 174 4.96 -43.87 -17.31
N PRO A 175 5.92 -44.79 -17.12
CA PRO A 175 7.31 -44.42 -16.85
C PRO A 175 7.87 -43.42 -17.86
N THR A 176 7.53 -43.55 -19.14
CA THR A 176 8.02 -42.66 -20.22
C THR A 176 7.37 -41.28 -20.26
N GLU A 177 6.26 -41.08 -19.55
CA GLU A 177 5.47 -39.85 -19.58
C GLU A 177 5.72 -38.95 -18.35
N CYS A 178 6.38 -39.47 -17.31
CA CYS A 178 6.81 -38.69 -16.16
C CYS A 178 8.06 -37.85 -16.48
N ASP A 179 8.34 -36.85 -15.64
CA ASP A 179 9.46 -35.93 -15.84
C ASP A 179 10.81 -36.66 -15.88
N LEU A 180 11.01 -37.71 -15.06
CA LEU A 180 12.22 -38.53 -15.11
C LEU A 180 12.29 -39.34 -16.41
N GLY A 181 11.21 -39.99 -16.83
CA GLY A 181 11.18 -40.75 -18.09
C GLY A 181 11.51 -39.91 -19.30
N LYS A 182 10.91 -38.71 -19.41
CA LYS A 182 11.20 -37.75 -20.48
C LYS A 182 12.67 -37.34 -20.46
N TRP A 183 13.18 -37.03 -19.27
CA TRP A 183 14.58 -36.65 -19.09
C TRP A 183 15.54 -37.79 -19.45
N LEU A 184 15.26 -39.03 -19.04
CA LEU A 184 16.07 -40.21 -19.40
C LEU A 184 16.16 -40.38 -20.93
N ILE A 185 15.02 -40.28 -21.64
CA ILE A 185 14.97 -40.37 -23.10
C ILE A 185 15.78 -39.23 -23.75
N GLU A 186 15.69 -38.02 -23.20
CA GLU A 186 16.44 -36.87 -23.68
C GLU A 186 17.96 -37.05 -23.51
N GLN A 187 18.43 -37.54 -22.37
CA GLN A 187 19.85 -37.80 -22.16
C GLN A 187 20.39 -38.90 -23.08
N GLU A 188 19.61 -39.95 -23.35
CA GLU A 188 19.97 -41.00 -24.31
C GLU A 188 20.04 -40.45 -25.75
N ARG A 189 19.11 -39.58 -26.13
CA ARG A 189 19.13 -38.90 -27.43
C ARG A 189 20.37 -38.01 -27.59
N ASN A 190 20.78 -37.35 -26.51
CA ASN A 190 21.97 -36.52 -26.47
C ASN A 190 23.27 -37.33 -26.36
N ALA A 191 23.18 -38.67 -26.38
CA ALA A 191 24.30 -39.61 -26.37
C ALA A 191 25.35 -39.34 -25.28
N LYS A 192 24.92 -38.86 -24.11
CA LYS A 192 25.79 -38.60 -22.96
C LYS A 192 26.50 -39.88 -22.53
N HIS A 193 27.78 -39.81 -22.19
CA HIS A 193 28.57 -41.02 -21.96
C HIS A 193 28.09 -41.84 -20.75
N PHE A 194 27.64 -41.19 -19.68
CA PHE A 194 27.02 -41.86 -18.53
C PHE A 194 25.79 -42.71 -18.89
N THR A 195 25.13 -42.48 -20.03
CA THR A 195 23.95 -43.29 -20.46
C THR A 195 24.31 -44.72 -20.87
N LYS A 196 25.61 -45.01 -21.03
CA LYS A 196 26.12 -46.34 -21.39
C LYS A 196 26.50 -47.18 -20.16
N THR A 197 26.50 -46.59 -18.96
CA THR A 197 26.96 -47.27 -17.75
C THR A 197 25.94 -48.29 -17.25
N GLN A 198 26.40 -49.25 -16.42
CA GLN A 198 25.50 -50.17 -15.75
C GLN A 198 24.57 -49.43 -14.77
N ASN A 199 25.07 -48.40 -14.09
CA ASN A 199 24.28 -47.55 -13.19
C ASN A 199 23.08 -46.90 -13.89
N TRP A 200 23.24 -46.49 -15.16
CA TRP A 200 22.13 -45.95 -15.96
C TRP A 200 21.06 -46.99 -16.27
N LYS A 201 21.47 -48.21 -16.65
CA LYS A 201 20.54 -49.33 -16.89
C LYS A 201 19.79 -49.70 -15.61
N ASP A 202 20.48 -49.72 -14.48
CA ASP A 202 19.89 -50.02 -13.18
C ASP A 202 18.91 -48.92 -12.76
N LEU A 203 19.24 -47.64 -13.00
CA LEU A 203 18.33 -46.52 -12.78
C LEU A 203 17.03 -46.65 -13.59
N LYS A 204 17.12 -46.99 -14.88
CA LYS A 204 15.94 -47.20 -15.73
C LYS A 204 15.08 -48.35 -15.23
N THR A 205 15.71 -49.46 -14.85
CA THR A 205 15.02 -50.64 -14.31
C THR A 205 14.30 -50.29 -13.00
N ASN A 206 14.98 -49.64 -12.07
CA ASN A 206 14.38 -49.23 -10.79
C ASN A 206 13.26 -48.20 -10.99
N HIS A 207 13.39 -47.30 -11.95
CA HIS A 207 12.35 -46.35 -12.32
C HIS A 207 11.09 -47.04 -12.85
N GLU A 208 11.22 -48.04 -13.71
CA GLU A 208 10.09 -48.86 -14.15
C GLU A 208 9.42 -49.59 -12.98
N ILE A 209 10.21 -50.12 -12.04
CA ILE A 209 9.69 -50.80 -10.84
C ILE A 209 8.88 -49.83 -9.95
N VAL A 210 9.24 -48.55 -9.86
CA VAL A 210 8.45 -47.56 -9.09
C VAL A 210 7.03 -47.47 -9.66
N HIS A 211 6.92 -47.31 -10.97
CA HIS A 211 5.61 -47.21 -11.63
C HIS A 211 4.82 -48.52 -11.54
N SER A 212 5.47 -49.67 -11.75
CA SER A 212 4.79 -50.97 -11.69
C SER A 212 4.35 -51.31 -10.26
N SER A 213 5.17 -51.04 -9.24
CA SER A 213 4.83 -51.31 -7.84
C SER A 213 3.69 -50.43 -7.33
N ILE A 214 3.61 -49.15 -7.73
CA ILE A 214 2.46 -48.28 -7.41
C ILE A 214 1.20 -48.80 -8.11
N GLN A 215 1.30 -49.23 -9.37
CA GLN A 215 0.17 -49.81 -10.10
C GLN A 215 -0.31 -51.12 -9.45
N GLU A 216 0.62 -52.00 -9.08
CA GLU A 216 0.33 -53.26 -8.35
C GLU A 216 -0.36 -52.96 -7.01
N TYR A 217 0.13 -51.96 -6.26
CA TYR A 217 -0.46 -51.54 -4.99
C TYR A 217 -1.90 -51.04 -5.17
N ILE A 218 -2.15 -50.16 -6.15
CA ILE A 218 -3.51 -49.67 -6.46
C ILE A 218 -4.42 -50.83 -6.84
N ASN A 219 -3.93 -51.75 -7.68
CA ASN A 219 -4.71 -52.89 -8.15
C ASN A 219 -5.07 -53.84 -7.00
N GLU A 220 -4.18 -54.04 -6.03
CA GLU A 220 -4.44 -54.89 -4.86
C GLU A 220 -5.41 -54.22 -3.89
N GLU A 221 -5.23 -52.92 -3.61
CA GLU A 221 -6.07 -52.16 -2.68
C GLU A 221 -7.50 -52.00 -3.19
N CYS A 222 -7.70 -51.91 -4.50
CA CYS A 222 -9.02 -51.77 -5.11
C CYS A 222 -9.76 -53.12 -5.31
N LYS A 223 -9.21 -54.25 -4.84
CA LYS A 223 -9.92 -55.54 -4.85
C LYS A 223 -10.90 -55.61 -3.67
N ASP A 224 -12.03 -56.27 -3.89
CA ASP A 224 -13.03 -56.51 -2.83
C ASP A 224 -12.51 -57.38 -1.67
N SER A 225 -11.44 -58.15 -1.90
CA SER A 225 -10.77 -59.02 -0.92
C SER A 225 -9.28 -58.67 -0.79
N SER A 226 -8.96 -57.44 -0.39
CA SER A 226 -7.58 -56.98 -0.26
C SER A 226 -6.80 -57.79 0.79
N ASN A 227 -5.57 -58.17 0.47
CA ASN A 227 -4.68 -58.87 1.39
C ASN A 227 -3.67 -57.90 2.03
N ASN A 228 -3.82 -57.66 3.33
CA ASN A 228 -2.96 -56.75 4.09
C ASN A 228 -1.46 -57.14 4.08
N GLU A 229 -1.14 -58.43 4.03
CA GLU A 229 0.26 -58.89 3.95
C GLU A 229 0.86 -58.56 2.57
N VAL A 230 0.07 -58.74 1.51
CA VAL A 230 0.47 -58.40 0.14
C VAL A 230 0.63 -56.88 0.00
N LEU A 231 -0.30 -56.09 0.52
CA LEU A 231 -0.21 -54.63 0.51
C LEU A 231 1.02 -54.11 1.25
N ASN A 232 1.36 -54.70 2.40
CA ASN A 232 2.57 -54.32 3.12
C ASN A 232 3.84 -54.67 2.30
N SER A 233 3.87 -55.85 1.68
CA SER A 233 4.99 -56.25 0.81
C SER A 233 5.16 -55.32 -0.40
N LEU A 234 4.04 -54.89 -1.01
CA LEU A 234 4.02 -53.95 -2.14
C LEU A 234 4.44 -52.55 -1.71
N ALA A 235 4.04 -52.10 -0.51
CA ALA A 235 4.50 -50.84 0.06
C ALA A 235 6.01 -50.83 0.28
N HIS A 236 6.57 -51.90 0.84
CA HIS A 236 8.02 -52.05 0.99
C HIS A 236 8.75 -52.10 -0.36
N LYS A 237 8.21 -52.83 -1.35
CA LYS A 237 8.76 -52.88 -2.72
C LYS A 237 8.78 -51.50 -3.37
N MET A 238 7.69 -50.74 -3.25
CA MET A 238 7.56 -49.37 -3.74
C MET A 238 8.62 -48.45 -3.10
N ASP A 239 8.76 -48.49 -1.78
CA ASP A 239 9.69 -47.61 -1.06
C ASP A 239 11.16 -47.94 -1.37
N ASN A 240 11.48 -49.23 -1.46
CA ASN A 240 12.79 -49.67 -1.88
C ASN A 240 13.10 -49.24 -3.32
N ALA A 241 12.14 -49.33 -4.24
CA ALA A 241 12.32 -48.89 -5.62
C ALA A 241 12.59 -47.39 -5.73
N ILE A 242 11.84 -46.57 -4.98
CA ILE A 242 12.07 -45.10 -4.93
C ILE A 242 13.47 -44.80 -4.36
N PHE A 243 13.87 -45.52 -3.32
CA PHE A 243 15.20 -45.38 -2.73
C PHE A 243 16.32 -45.74 -3.73
N GLU A 244 16.18 -46.84 -4.47
CA GLU A 244 17.17 -47.24 -5.48
C GLU A 244 17.20 -46.27 -6.68
N VAL A 245 16.07 -45.68 -7.09
CA VAL A 245 16.06 -44.57 -8.06
C VAL A 245 16.85 -43.38 -7.53
N PHE A 246 16.70 -43.05 -6.24
CA PHE A 246 17.40 -41.91 -5.65
C PHE A 246 18.91 -42.13 -5.59
N LYS A 247 19.32 -43.34 -5.25
CA LYS A 247 20.72 -43.77 -5.25
C LYS A 247 21.29 -43.78 -6.67
N GLY A 248 20.54 -44.25 -7.65
CA GLY A 248 20.93 -44.21 -9.07
C GLY A 248 21.13 -42.78 -9.57
N LEU A 249 20.22 -41.86 -9.23
CA LEU A 249 20.36 -40.44 -9.57
C LEU A 249 21.53 -39.76 -8.83
N ASP A 250 21.86 -40.18 -7.60
CA ASP A 250 23.06 -39.69 -6.91
C ASP A 250 24.35 -40.22 -7.54
N GLN A 251 24.36 -41.50 -7.92
CA GLN A 251 25.50 -42.11 -8.59
C GLN A 251 25.73 -41.48 -9.96
N LEU A 252 24.66 -41.11 -10.67
CA LEU A 252 24.76 -40.40 -11.94
C LEU A 252 25.50 -39.06 -11.85
N LYS A 253 25.31 -38.30 -10.76
CA LYS A 253 26.10 -37.08 -10.53
C LYS A 253 27.61 -37.39 -10.49
N LYS A 254 28.02 -38.55 -9.96
CA LYS A 254 29.42 -38.96 -9.89
C LYS A 254 29.94 -39.47 -11.23
N ASP A 255 29.13 -40.24 -11.96
CA ASP A 255 29.48 -40.78 -13.28
C ASP A 255 29.74 -39.64 -14.28
N ASN A 256 28.90 -38.59 -14.27
CA ASN A 256 29.08 -37.39 -15.09
C ASN A 256 30.41 -36.65 -14.81
N LEU A 257 30.87 -36.66 -13.55
CA LEU A 257 32.09 -35.96 -13.12
C LEU A 257 33.37 -36.73 -13.44
N PHE A 258 33.32 -38.06 -13.41
CA PHE A 258 34.44 -38.89 -13.84
C PHE A 258 34.75 -38.66 -15.32
N GLU A 259 33.71 -38.55 -16.15
CA GLU A 259 33.84 -38.31 -17.58
C GLU A 259 34.34 -36.90 -17.91
N ALA A 260 33.80 -35.85 -17.27
CA ALA A 260 34.27 -34.48 -17.46
C ALA A 260 35.78 -34.31 -17.17
N LYS A 261 36.32 -35.09 -16.22
CA LYS A 261 37.76 -35.12 -15.91
C LYS A 261 38.58 -35.91 -16.95
N VAL A 262 38.04 -37.01 -17.47
CA VAL A 262 38.69 -37.80 -18.52
C VAL A 262 38.74 -37.01 -19.84
N GLU A 263 37.65 -36.31 -20.21
CA GLU A 263 37.60 -35.46 -21.40
C GLU A 263 38.57 -34.27 -21.32
N LYS A 264 38.64 -33.57 -20.18
CA LYS A 264 39.62 -32.49 -19.94
C LYS A 264 41.06 -32.98 -20.07
N ASN A 265 41.40 -34.11 -19.43
CA ASN A 265 42.75 -34.67 -19.53
C ASN A 265 43.10 -35.13 -20.95
N THR A 266 42.13 -35.67 -21.70
CA THR A 266 42.34 -36.11 -23.09
C THR A 266 42.55 -34.92 -24.03
N LEU A 267 41.83 -33.82 -23.82
CA LEU A 267 42.01 -32.57 -24.56
C LEU A 267 43.38 -31.92 -24.29
N GLU A 268 43.85 -31.90 -23.04
CA GLU A 268 45.19 -31.39 -22.67
C GLU A 268 46.31 -32.23 -23.30
N ILE A 269 46.18 -33.57 -23.31
CA ILE A 269 47.15 -34.47 -23.95
C ILE A 269 47.18 -34.26 -25.47
N THR A 270 46.02 -34.03 -26.09
CA THR A 270 45.91 -33.79 -27.55
C THR A 270 46.50 -32.43 -27.93
N GLN A 271 46.30 -31.38 -27.13
CA GLN A 271 46.91 -30.07 -27.36
C GLN A 271 48.44 -30.10 -27.20
N ASN A 272 48.96 -30.80 -26.19
CA ASN A 272 50.41 -30.93 -25.99
C ASN A 272 51.10 -31.75 -27.10
N THR A 273 50.46 -32.81 -27.59
CA THR A 273 50.99 -33.59 -28.73
C THR A 273 50.90 -32.86 -30.07
N THR A 274 49.98 -31.89 -30.21
CA THR A 274 49.90 -31.03 -31.40
C THR A 274 50.98 -29.95 -31.37
N ASN A 275 51.26 -29.36 -30.20
CA ASN A 275 52.33 -28.37 -29.99
C ASN A 275 53.74 -28.97 -30.15
N GLU A 276 53.98 -30.23 -29.74
CA GLU A 276 55.25 -30.92 -29.98
C GLU A 276 55.48 -31.25 -31.46
N LYS A 277 54.40 -31.47 -32.25
CA LYS A 277 54.50 -31.70 -33.70
C LYS A 277 54.77 -30.42 -34.48
N THR A 278 54.21 -29.28 -34.08
CA THR A 278 54.55 -27.98 -34.68
C THR A 278 55.97 -27.56 -34.33
N SER A 279 56.42 -27.78 -33.08
CA SER A 279 57.81 -27.49 -32.67
C SER A 279 58.86 -28.31 -33.42
N LYS A 280 58.55 -29.56 -33.83
CA LYS A 280 59.48 -30.39 -34.60
C LYS A 280 59.48 -30.10 -36.10
N ASN A 281 58.42 -29.51 -36.66
CA ASN A 281 58.41 -29.10 -38.06
C ASN A 281 59.17 -27.80 -38.30
N ASP A 282 59.23 -26.90 -37.31
CA ASP A 282 59.98 -25.64 -37.40
C ASP A 282 61.51 -25.82 -37.30
N GLU A 283 62.00 -26.98 -36.82
CA GLU A 283 63.44 -27.30 -36.75
C GLU A 283 64.05 -27.84 -38.06
N TRP A 284 63.24 -28.22 -39.05
CA TRP A 284 63.74 -28.75 -40.34
C TRP A 284 63.69 -27.75 -41.51
N GLU A 285 63.09 -26.57 -41.33
CA GLU A 285 63.11 -25.50 -42.35
C GLU A 285 64.27 -24.50 -42.16
N SER A 286 65.16 -24.71 -41.18
CA SER A 286 66.31 -23.83 -40.90
C SER A 286 67.70 -24.41 -41.27
N PHE A 287 67.77 -25.37 -42.19
CA PHE A 287 69.05 -25.88 -42.74
C PHE A 287 69.06 -25.90 -44.26
#